data_AF-A0A2V6CD93-F1
#
_entry.id   AF-A0A2V6CD93-F1
#
_cell.length_a   1.000
_cell.length_b   1.000
_cell.length_c   1.000
_cell.angle_alpha   90.00
_cell.angle_beta   90.00
_cell.angle_gamma   90.00
#
_symmetry.space_group_name_H-M   'P 1'
#
loop_
_entity.id
_entity.type
_entity.pdbx_description
1 polymer ?
#
loop_
_entity_poly.entity_id
_entity_poly.type
_entity_poly.pdbx_seq_one_letter_code
_entity_poly.pdbx_strand_id
1 'polypeptide(L)'
;MIRVFLVFVALLVLGALKLPIERDLTVLHRQEHFRGVEFNLDLREKLGQLGFIAALSGFRAIVADGLFIQANVAWERTEWGRVLLLFQQITTLQPRVIMFWDMAAWHMAWNASVAAMNDKSQPRLALRVKAQREYFALGKDFLERGIKNNPDRYKLYEALARLYKEKYKDHERAAEFYGKAAAFPDAPSYEQRFSAYALSYCDGREQEAYERLRQLYDEGPQERLPTLITRLKFLEEKLGIPKDQRIPDKER
;
A
#
# COMPACT_ATOMS: atom_id res chain seq x y z
N MET A 1 31.25 -39.82 -20.21
CA MET A 1 30.06 -40.59 -19.79
C MET A 1 30.00 -40.71 -18.26
N ILE A 2 30.94 -41.42 -17.61
CA ILE A 2 30.95 -41.61 -16.14
C ILE A 2 31.00 -40.30 -15.33
N ARG A 3 31.82 -39.32 -15.73
CA ARG A 3 31.91 -38.02 -15.02
C ARG A 3 30.59 -37.23 -15.06
N VAL A 4 29.89 -37.25 -16.19
CA VAL A 4 28.59 -36.58 -16.34
C VAL A 4 27.55 -37.26 -15.46
N PHE A 5 27.54 -38.59 -15.45
CA PHE A 5 26.67 -39.38 -14.57
C PHE A 5 26.92 -39.08 -13.08
N LEU A 6 28.18 -39.01 -12.65
CA LEU A 6 28.53 -38.67 -11.26
C LEU A 6 28.08 -37.26 -10.87
N VAL A 7 28.16 -36.27 -11.78
CA VAL A 7 27.63 -34.93 -11.54
C VAL A 7 26.11 -34.96 -11.36
N PHE A 8 25.39 -35.70 -12.20
CA PHE A 8 23.93 -35.85 -12.05
C PHE A 8 23.55 -36.53 -10.72
N VAL A 9 24.24 -37.60 -10.34
CA VAL A 9 24.00 -38.28 -9.06
C VAL A 9 24.31 -37.35 -7.89
N ALA A 10 25.40 -36.60 -7.93
CA ALA A 10 25.74 -35.63 -6.90
C ALA A 10 24.67 -34.54 -6.77
N LEU A 11 24.17 -33.99 -7.89
CA LEU A 11 23.08 -33.00 -7.88
C LEU A 11 21.77 -33.57 -7.33
N LEU A 12 21.43 -34.83 -7.65
CA LEU A 12 20.25 -35.49 -7.12
C LEU A 12 20.34 -35.73 -5.61
N VAL A 13 21.48 -36.22 -5.13
CA VAL A 13 21.72 -36.44 -3.70
C VAL A 13 21.68 -35.11 -2.94
N LEU A 14 22.35 -34.08 -3.46
CA LEU A 14 22.37 -32.76 -2.84
C LEU A 14 20.98 -32.11 -2.83
N GLY A 15 20.20 -32.28 -3.91
CA GLY A 15 18.79 -31.87 -3.95
C GLY A 15 17.92 -32.62 -2.95
N ALA A 16 18.07 -33.94 -2.84
CA ALA A 16 17.32 -34.78 -1.89
C ALA A 16 17.61 -34.41 -0.43
N LEU A 17 18.87 -34.10 -0.10
CA LEU A 17 19.27 -33.66 1.24
C LEU A 17 18.80 -32.23 1.56
N LYS A 18 18.73 -31.35 0.56
CA LYS A 18 18.31 -29.95 0.73
C LYS A 18 16.79 -29.80 0.86
N LEU A 19 16.01 -30.65 0.19
CA LEU A 19 14.54 -30.61 0.18
C LEU A 19 13.87 -30.55 1.57
N PRO A 20 14.22 -31.37 2.58
CA PRO A 20 13.61 -31.25 3.90
C PRO A 20 13.94 -29.92 4.58
N ILE A 21 15.20 -29.46 4.47
CA ILE A 21 15.65 -28.16 5.01
C ILE A 21 14.89 -27.00 4.35
N GLU A 22 14.70 -27.04 3.03
CA GLU A 22 13.90 -26.03 2.32
C GLU A 22 12.42 -26.07 2.72
N ARG A 23 11.85 -27.24 2.97
CA ARG A 23 10.45 -27.36 3.43
C ARG A 23 10.29 -26.76 4.82
N ASP A 24 11.17 -27.10 5.76
CA ASP A 24 11.15 -26.57 7.12
C ASP A 24 11.38 -25.06 7.13
N LEU A 25 12.35 -24.57 6.36
CA LEU A 25 12.56 -23.13 6.15
C LEU A 25 11.35 -22.46 5.50
N THR A 26 10.65 -23.11 4.57
CA THR A 26 9.44 -22.55 3.95
C THR A 26 8.27 -22.49 4.92
N VAL A 27 8.15 -23.45 5.84
CA VAL A 27 7.16 -23.45 6.91
C VAL A 27 7.48 -22.34 7.92
N LEU A 28 8.73 -22.25 8.36
CA LEU A 28 9.23 -21.20 9.24
C LEU A 28 9.04 -19.81 8.61
N HIS A 29 9.41 -19.66 7.34
CA HIS A 29 9.19 -18.43 6.58
C HIS A 29 7.71 -18.07 6.47
N ARG A 30 6.81 -19.05 6.31
CA ARG A 30 5.37 -18.78 6.31
C ARG A 30 4.86 -18.34 7.69
N GLN A 31 5.37 -18.93 8.76
CA GLN A 31 5.04 -18.57 10.15
C GLN A 31 5.54 -17.16 10.49
N GLU A 32 6.76 -16.83 10.08
CA GLU A 32 7.41 -15.52 10.29
C GLU A 32 7.07 -14.50 9.19
N HIS A 33 6.00 -14.75 8.41
CA HIS A 33 5.54 -13.91 7.31
C HIS A 33 6.58 -13.59 6.21
N PHE A 34 7.73 -14.25 6.15
CA PHE A 34 8.63 -14.24 4.99
C PHE A 34 7.99 -14.95 3.79
N ARG A 35 7.05 -14.31 3.10
CA ARG A 35 6.58 -14.82 1.80
C ARG A 35 7.71 -14.71 0.77
N GLY A 36 8.21 -15.86 0.33
CA GLY A 36 9.09 -15.96 -0.82
C GLY A 36 8.36 -15.62 -2.12
N VAL A 37 9.12 -15.29 -3.16
CA VAL A 37 8.59 -15.16 -4.52
C VAL A 37 8.27 -16.57 -5.03
N GLU A 38 7.05 -16.80 -5.53
CA GLU A 38 6.73 -18.04 -6.23
C GLU A 38 7.40 -18.01 -7.62
N PHE A 39 8.38 -18.89 -7.83
CA PHE A 39 9.04 -19.03 -9.12
C PHE A 39 8.15 -19.81 -10.09
N ASN A 40 7.37 -19.10 -10.90
CA ASN A 40 6.48 -19.67 -11.90
C ASN A 40 6.76 -19.10 -13.30
N LEU A 41 6.08 -19.61 -14.33
CA LEU A 41 6.26 -19.14 -15.71
C LEU A 41 5.79 -17.69 -15.89
N ASP A 42 4.77 -17.26 -15.13
CA ASP A 42 4.29 -15.87 -15.09
C ASP A 42 5.37 -14.89 -14.59
N LEU A 43 6.19 -15.31 -13.63
CA LEU A 43 7.37 -14.56 -13.17
C LEU A 43 8.41 -14.39 -14.29
N ARG A 44 8.66 -15.44 -15.07
CA ARG A 44 9.58 -15.40 -16.21
C ARG A 44 9.11 -14.42 -17.28
N GLU A 45 7.81 -14.39 -17.55
CA GLU A 45 7.20 -13.49 -18.52
C GLU A 45 7.32 -12.02 -18.07
N LYS A 46 7.08 -11.75 -16.78
CA LYS A 46 7.18 -10.40 -16.20
C LYS A 46 8.60 -9.84 -16.15
N LEU A 47 9.60 -10.69 -15.90
CA LEU A 47 10.99 -10.26 -15.70
C LEU A 47 11.88 -10.37 -16.95
N GLY A 48 11.42 -11.10 -17.97
CA GLY A 48 12.26 -11.51 -19.08
C GLY A 48 13.33 -12.54 -18.66
N GLN A 49 14.04 -13.10 -19.64
CA GLN A 49 14.94 -14.24 -19.44
C GLN A 49 16.13 -13.94 -18.50
N LEU A 50 16.75 -12.76 -18.63
CA LEU A 50 17.87 -12.35 -17.79
C LEU A 50 17.44 -12.02 -16.35
N GLY A 51 16.31 -11.32 -16.18
CA GLY A 51 15.75 -11.04 -14.86
C GLY A 51 15.32 -12.31 -14.12
N PHE A 52 14.78 -13.29 -14.84
CA PHE A 52 14.41 -14.59 -14.29
C PHE A 52 15.64 -15.40 -13.82
N ILE A 53 16.73 -15.43 -14.59
CA ILE A 53 17.99 -16.11 -14.21
C ILE A 53 18.62 -15.43 -12.98
N ALA A 54 18.63 -14.10 -12.94
CA ALA A 54 19.15 -13.36 -11.79
C ALA A 54 18.29 -13.56 -10.53
N ALA A 55 16.97 -13.67 -10.67
CA ALA A 55 16.08 -14.01 -9.57
C ALA A 55 16.32 -15.41 -9.01
N LEU A 56 16.56 -16.40 -9.88
CA LEU A 56 16.94 -17.77 -9.49
C LEU A 56 18.31 -17.85 -8.80
N SER A 57 19.20 -16.91 -9.06
CA SER A 57 20.59 -16.92 -8.56
C SER A 57 20.79 -16.14 -7.26
N GLY A 58 19.70 -15.68 -6.61
CA GLY A 58 19.78 -14.92 -5.35
C GLY A 58 20.06 -13.41 -5.51
N PHE A 59 20.24 -12.91 -6.73
CA PHE A 59 20.57 -11.51 -7.02
C PHE A 59 19.33 -10.60 -7.21
N ARG A 60 18.12 -11.11 -6.95
CA ARG A 60 16.86 -10.37 -7.13
C ARG A 60 16.85 -8.98 -6.50
N ALA A 61 17.51 -8.83 -5.35
CA ALA A 61 17.53 -7.56 -4.62
C ALA A 61 18.30 -6.49 -5.41
N ILE A 62 19.53 -6.81 -5.85
CA ILE A 62 20.38 -5.93 -6.64
C ILE A 62 19.72 -5.56 -7.97
N VAL A 63 19.07 -6.53 -8.63
CA VAL A 63 18.34 -6.27 -9.87
C VAL A 63 17.18 -5.29 -9.62
N ALA A 64 16.40 -5.51 -8.56
CA ALA A 64 15.31 -4.61 -8.21
C ALA A 64 15.82 -3.20 -7.88
N ASP A 65 16.94 -3.06 -7.19
CA ASP A 65 17.54 -1.76 -6.88
C ASP A 65 18.03 -1.05 -8.15
N GLY A 66 18.65 -1.78 -9.08
CA GLY A 66 19.03 -1.25 -10.39
C GLY A 66 17.83 -0.81 -11.23
N LEU A 67 16.75 -1.61 -11.24
CA LEU A 67 15.49 -1.22 -11.89
C LEU A 67 14.84 -0.02 -11.19
N PHE A 68 14.98 0.09 -9.87
CA PHE A 68 14.47 1.22 -9.11
C PHE A 68 15.19 2.52 -9.49
N ILE A 69 16.51 2.50 -9.65
CA ILE A 69 17.26 3.66 -10.18
C ILE A 69 16.74 4.04 -11.58
N GLN A 70 16.53 3.06 -12.46
CA GLN A 70 15.97 3.31 -13.79
C GLN A 70 14.54 3.87 -13.73
N ALA A 71 13.74 3.43 -12.78
CA ALA A 71 12.37 3.91 -12.58
C ALA A 71 12.35 5.38 -12.16
N ASN A 72 13.31 5.79 -11.32
CA ASN A 72 13.48 7.20 -10.94
C ASN A 72 13.88 8.06 -12.14
N VAL A 73 14.83 7.62 -12.96
CA VAL A 73 15.20 8.33 -14.20
C VAL A 73 14.01 8.42 -15.18
N ALA A 74 13.23 7.34 -15.32
CA ALA A 74 12.03 7.34 -16.15
C ALA A 74 10.96 8.31 -15.62
N TRP A 75 10.81 8.39 -14.30
CA TRP A 75 9.90 9.33 -13.64
C TRP A 75 10.31 10.79 -13.88
N GLU A 76 11.59 11.13 -13.75
CA GLU A 76 12.11 12.47 -14.05
C GLU A 76 11.81 12.89 -15.50
N ARG A 77 11.88 11.92 -16.42
CA ARG A 77 11.55 12.12 -17.84
C ARG A 77 10.06 12.03 -18.14
N THR A 78 9.20 11.85 -17.13
CA THR A 78 7.75 11.69 -17.29
C THR A 78 7.34 10.50 -18.20
N GLU A 79 8.19 9.47 -18.29
CA GLU A 79 7.95 8.25 -19.06
C GLU A 79 7.01 7.30 -18.27
N TRP A 80 5.76 7.71 -18.03
CA TRP A 80 4.83 7.04 -17.09
C TRP A 80 4.59 5.56 -17.38
N GLY A 81 4.49 5.18 -18.66
CA GLY A 81 4.37 3.77 -19.06
C GLY A 81 5.60 2.95 -18.67
N ARG A 82 6.80 3.53 -18.79
CA ARG A 82 8.04 2.88 -18.36
C ARG A 82 8.13 2.79 -16.85
N VAL A 83 7.74 3.84 -16.12
CA VAL A 83 7.65 3.83 -14.65
C VAL A 83 6.75 2.67 -14.19
N LEU A 84 5.56 2.53 -14.79
CA LEU A 84 4.63 1.44 -14.47
C LEU A 84 5.29 0.07 -14.65
N LEU A 85 5.88 -0.20 -15.82
CA LEU A 85 6.51 -1.50 -16.13
C LEU A 85 7.67 -1.81 -15.19
N LEU A 86 8.54 -0.83 -14.91
CA LEU A 86 9.65 -1.01 -13.99
C LEU A 86 9.16 -1.31 -12.57
N PHE A 87 8.17 -0.59 -12.05
CA PHE A 87 7.63 -0.86 -10.72
C PHE A 87 6.89 -2.21 -10.64
N GLN A 88 6.25 -2.67 -11.71
CA GLN A 88 5.72 -4.04 -11.77
C GLN A 88 6.83 -5.08 -11.59
N GLN A 89 7.99 -4.89 -12.23
CA GLN A 89 9.14 -5.79 -12.08
C GLN A 89 9.77 -5.70 -10.70
N ILE A 90 9.99 -4.48 -10.18
CA ILE A 90 10.59 -4.22 -8.86
C ILE A 90 9.75 -4.89 -7.76
N THR A 91 8.43 -4.65 -7.76
CA THR A 91 7.52 -5.23 -6.75
C THR A 91 7.38 -6.75 -6.89
N THR A 92 7.59 -7.28 -8.09
CA THR A 92 7.63 -8.73 -8.33
C THR A 92 8.92 -9.36 -7.80
N LEU A 93 10.07 -8.69 -7.95
CA LEU A 93 11.37 -9.16 -7.45
C LEU A 93 11.53 -9.04 -5.93
N GLN A 94 10.95 -7.99 -5.34
CA GLN A 94 11.03 -7.67 -3.93
C GLN A 94 9.64 -7.39 -3.33
N PRO A 95 8.75 -8.39 -3.26
CA PRO A 95 7.36 -8.18 -2.84
C PRO A 95 7.21 -7.83 -1.35
N ARG A 96 8.24 -8.07 -0.53
CA ARG A 96 8.23 -7.72 0.90
C ARG A 96 8.73 -6.30 1.21
N VAL A 97 9.22 -5.57 0.20
CA VAL A 97 9.69 -4.19 0.39
C VAL A 97 8.52 -3.23 0.21
N ILE A 98 7.94 -2.81 1.34
CA ILE A 98 6.79 -1.91 1.42
C ILE A 98 6.99 -0.64 0.59
N MET A 99 8.19 -0.05 0.68
CA MET A 99 8.57 1.20 0.02
C MET A 99 8.32 1.14 -1.50
N PHE A 100 8.59 0.01 -2.15
CA PHE A 100 8.38 -0.13 -3.59
C PHE A 100 6.90 -0.12 -3.98
N TRP A 101 6.03 -0.72 -3.15
CA TRP A 101 4.58 -0.70 -3.37
C TRP A 101 4.00 0.69 -3.18
N ASP A 102 4.37 1.37 -2.09
CA ASP A 102 3.90 2.73 -1.78
C ASP A 102 4.36 3.73 -2.84
N MET A 103 5.64 3.69 -3.25
CA MET A 103 6.13 4.57 -4.33
C MET A 103 5.48 4.28 -5.68
N ALA A 104 5.30 3.01 -6.05
CA ALA A 104 4.60 2.66 -7.28
C ALA A 104 3.19 3.26 -7.30
N ALA A 105 2.46 3.11 -6.18
CA ALA A 105 1.14 3.68 -6.02
C ALA A 105 1.15 5.21 -6.07
N TRP A 106 2.13 5.85 -5.43
CA TRP A 106 2.32 7.29 -5.46
C TRP A 106 2.56 7.82 -6.88
N HIS A 107 3.50 7.22 -7.62
CA HIS A 107 3.79 7.61 -8.99
C HIS A 107 2.57 7.47 -9.90
N MET A 108 1.77 6.42 -9.74
CA MET A 108 0.55 6.26 -10.55
C MET A 108 -0.54 7.25 -10.12
N ALA A 109 -1.02 7.15 -8.88
CA ALA A 109 -2.23 7.85 -8.43
C ALA A 109 -2.03 9.33 -8.06
N TRP A 110 -0.79 9.82 -7.95
CA TRP A 110 -0.50 11.25 -7.78
C TRP A 110 0.20 11.80 -9.01
N ASN A 111 1.39 11.32 -9.35
CA ASN A 111 2.21 11.99 -10.36
C ASN A 111 1.65 11.80 -11.79
N ALA A 112 1.50 10.55 -12.24
CA ALA A 112 1.01 10.23 -13.58
C ALA A 112 -0.45 10.68 -13.78
N SER A 113 -1.30 10.48 -12.76
CA SER A 113 -2.70 10.92 -12.81
C SER A 113 -2.86 12.44 -12.99
N VAL A 114 -2.00 13.25 -12.36
CA VAL A 114 -2.00 14.71 -12.51
C VAL A 114 -1.43 15.10 -13.86
N ALA A 115 -0.35 14.45 -14.31
CA ALA A 115 0.21 14.66 -15.64
C ALA A 115 -0.83 14.37 -16.74
N ALA A 116 -1.56 13.26 -16.63
CA ALA A 116 -2.64 12.89 -17.56
C ALA A 116 -3.78 13.91 -17.56
N MET A 117 -4.14 14.44 -16.38
CA MET A 117 -5.16 15.49 -16.28
C MET A 117 -4.68 16.82 -16.88
N ASN A 118 -3.38 17.11 -16.85
CA ASN A 118 -2.80 18.36 -17.32
C ASN A 118 -2.24 18.31 -18.75
N ASP A 119 -2.34 17.16 -19.43
CA ASP A 119 -1.80 16.97 -20.77
C ASP A 119 -2.52 17.86 -21.82
N LYS A 120 -1.83 18.90 -22.29
CA LYS A 120 -2.37 19.83 -23.29
C LYS A 120 -2.45 19.23 -24.70
N SER A 121 -1.70 18.16 -24.98
CA SER A 121 -1.76 17.47 -26.27
C SER A 121 -3.07 16.71 -26.46
N GLN A 122 -3.77 16.37 -25.36
CA GLN A 122 -5.11 15.81 -25.37
C GLN A 122 -6.17 16.90 -25.17
N PRO A 123 -6.78 17.44 -26.23
CA PRO A 123 -7.75 18.53 -26.12
C PRO A 123 -9.05 18.09 -25.41
N ARG A 124 -9.40 16.80 -25.46
CA ARG A 124 -10.66 16.29 -24.88
C ARG A 124 -10.53 16.07 -23.38
N LEU A 125 -11.21 16.90 -22.59
CA LEU A 125 -11.28 16.78 -21.13
C LEU A 125 -11.74 15.39 -20.68
N ALA A 126 -12.75 14.80 -21.33
CA ALA A 126 -13.25 13.48 -20.98
C ALA A 126 -12.17 12.39 -21.08
N LEU A 127 -11.27 12.47 -22.07
CA LEU A 127 -10.17 11.50 -22.22
C LEU A 127 -9.09 11.71 -21.14
N ARG A 128 -8.83 12.96 -20.74
CA ARG A 128 -7.92 13.27 -19.62
C ARG A 128 -8.46 12.76 -18.28
N VAL A 129 -9.74 12.96 -18.02
CA VAL A 129 -10.43 12.42 -16.83
C VAL A 129 -10.41 10.89 -16.83
N LYS A 130 -10.63 10.26 -17.99
CA LYS A 130 -10.55 8.80 -18.13
C LYS A 130 -9.14 8.31 -17.77
N ALA A 131 -8.10 8.88 -18.39
CA ALA A 131 -6.71 8.51 -18.15
C ALA A 131 -6.31 8.73 -16.68
N GLN A 132 -6.75 9.83 -16.06
CA GLN A 132 -6.53 10.07 -14.62
C GLN A 132 -7.12 8.96 -13.76
N ARG A 133 -8.36 8.53 -14.04
CA ARG A 133 -9.02 7.44 -13.31
C ARG A 133 -8.33 6.09 -13.52
N GLU A 134 -7.84 5.82 -14.73
CA GLU A 134 -7.03 4.64 -15.02
C GLU A 134 -5.76 4.61 -14.14
N TYR A 135 -5.08 5.75 -13.97
CA TYR A 135 -3.93 5.86 -13.07
C TYR A 135 -4.28 5.72 -11.58
N PHE A 136 -5.45 6.20 -11.14
CA PHE A 136 -5.95 5.92 -9.78
C PHE A 136 -6.13 4.42 -9.56
N ALA A 137 -6.73 3.72 -10.53
CA ALA A 137 -6.93 2.28 -10.46
C ALA A 137 -5.60 1.50 -10.42
N LEU A 138 -4.60 1.92 -11.20
CA LEU A 138 -3.24 1.33 -11.13
C LEU A 138 -2.60 1.51 -9.75
N GLY A 139 -2.72 2.71 -9.15
CA GLY A 139 -2.20 2.95 -7.80
C GLY A 139 -2.91 2.10 -6.74
N LYS A 140 -4.23 1.97 -6.86
CA LYS A 140 -5.04 1.07 -6.02
C LYS A 140 -4.57 -0.38 -6.12
N ASP A 141 -4.37 -0.88 -7.34
CA ASP A 141 -3.90 -2.25 -7.58
C ASP A 141 -2.53 -2.53 -6.95
N PHE A 142 -1.57 -1.59 -7.06
CA PHE A 142 -0.29 -1.74 -6.36
C PHE A 142 -0.45 -1.83 -4.84
N LEU A 143 -1.32 -1.01 -4.24
CA LEU A 143 -1.55 -1.07 -2.79
C LEU A 143 -2.26 -2.35 -2.38
N GLU A 144 -3.26 -2.81 -3.13
CA GLU A 144 -3.99 -4.05 -2.84
C GLU A 144 -3.07 -5.28 -2.96
N ARG A 145 -2.24 -5.37 -4.01
CA ARG A 145 -1.21 -6.40 -4.14
C ARG A 145 -0.12 -6.26 -3.09
N GLY A 146 0.24 -5.04 -2.73
CA GLY A 146 1.21 -4.75 -1.66
C GLY A 146 0.72 -5.26 -0.31
N ILE A 147 -0.53 -4.99 0.07
CA ILE A 147 -1.18 -5.51 1.28
C ILE A 147 -1.24 -7.04 1.24
N LYS A 148 -1.60 -7.63 0.09
CA LYS A 148 -1.61 -9.10 -0.04
C LYS A 148 -0.24 -9.71 0.25
N ASN A 149 0.85 -9.05 -0.15
CA ASN A 149 2.23 -9.50 0.11
C ASN A 149 2.77 -9.08 1.48
N ASN A 150 2.18 -8.05 2.09
CA ASN A 150 2.60 -7.46 3.37
C ASN A 150 1.39 -7.22 4.28
N PRO A 151 0.63 -8.27 4.65
CA PRO A 151 -0.60 -8.11 5.42
C PRO A 151 -0.33 -7.62 6.84
N ASP A 152 0.91 -7.77 7.30
CA ASP A 152 1.48 -7.45 8.61
C ASP A 152 1.99 -6.00 8.74
N ARG A 153 1.73 -5.14 7.75
CA ARG A 153 2.33 -3.80 7.67
C ARG A 153 1.29 -2.71 7.51
N TYR A 154 1.10 -1.91 8.56
CA TYR A 154 0.08 -0.85 8.60
C TYR A 154 0.20 0.18 7.47
N LYS A 155 1.44 0.53 7.06
CA LYS A 155 1.72 1.62 6.10
C LYS A 155 0.99 1.47 4.77
N LEU A 156 0.78 0.24 4.27
CA LEU A 156 0.05 0.05 3.00
C LEU A 156 -1.46 0.20 3.17
N TYR A 157 -2.00 -0.10 4.36
CA TYR A 157 -3.39 0.19 4.69
C TYR A 157 -3.61 1.71 4.81
N GLU A 158 -2.70 2.44 5.46
CA GLU A 158 -2.70 3.92 5.51
C GLU A 158 -2.68 4.52 4.10
N ALA A 159 -1.73 4.10 3.26
CA ALA A 159 -1.60 4.60 1.90
C ALA A 159 -2.87 4.35 1.07
N LEU A 160 -3.52 3.19 1.24
CA LEU A 160 -4.78 2.87 0.57
C LEU A 160 -5.95 3.69 1.11
N ALA A 161 -6.02 3.92 2.43
CA ALA A 161 -6.99 4.81 3.03
C ALA A 161 -6.84 6.26 2.50
N ARG A 162 -5.60 6.74 2.38
CA ARG A 162 -5.28 8.05 1.80
C ARG A 162 -5.70 8.14 0.33
N LEU A 163 -5.48 7.10 -0.45
CA LEU A 163 -5.95 7.01 -1.84
C LEU A 163 -7.48 7.12 -1.93
N TYR A 164 -8.21 6.34 -1.12
CA TYR A 164 -9.69 6.39 -1.07
C TYR A 164 -10.20 7.79 -0.69
N LYS A 165 -9.65 8.37 0.37
CA LYS A 165 -9.99 9.72 0.83
C LYS A 165 -9.73 10.77 -0.23
N GLU A 166 -8.53 10.79 -0.81
CA GLU A 166 -8.08 11.92 -1.63
C GLU A 166 -8.52 11.81 -3.09
N LYS A 167 -8.47 10.60 -3.66
CA LYS A 167 -8.68 10.39 -5.11
C LYS A 167 -10.09 9.92 -5.43
N TYR A 168 -10.63 9.02 -4.61
CA TYR A 168 -11.98 8.50 -4.81
C TYR A 168 -13.05 9.29 -4.06
N LYS A 169 -12.65 10.13 -3.09
CA LYS A 169 -13.57 10.80 -2.15
C LYS A 169 -14.50 9.82 -1.44
N ASP A 170 -14.00 8.60 -1.24
CA ASP A 170 -14.71 7.51 -0.57
C ASP A 170 -14.29 7.51 0.91
N HIS A 171 -15.04 8.28 1.69
CA HIS A 171 -14.77 8.47 3.11
C HIS A 171 -15.02 7.20 3.94
N GLU A 172 -15.96 6.35 3.52
CA GLU A 172 -16.28 5.11 4.22
C GLU A 172 -15.13 4.10 4.08
N ARG A 173 -14.66 3.87 2.86
CA ARG A 173 -13.48 3.03 2.64
C ARG A 173 -12.23 3.62 3.28
N ALA A 174 -12.06 4.93 3.24
CA ALA A 174 -10.95 5.57 3.94
C ALA A 174 -11.00 5.28 5.45
N ALA A 175 -12.15 5.45 6.09
CA ALA A 175 -12.33 5.15 7.52
C ALA A 175 -12.04 3.68 7.84
N GLU A 176 -12.51 2.75 6.99
CA GLU A 176 -12.25 1.32 7.10
C GLU A 176 -10.75 1.02 7.08
N PHE A 177 -10.02 1.53 6.08
CA PHE A 177 -8.59 1.20 5.91
C PHE A 177 -7.68 1.92 6.92
N TYR A 178 -7.99 3.16 7.34
CA TYR A 178 -7.31 3.78 8.47
C TYR A 178 -7.56 2.99 9.77
N GLY A 179 -8.78 2.48 9.97
CA GLY A 179 -9.09 1.63 11.11
C GLY A 179 -8.30 0.33 11.11
N LYS A 180 -8.11 -0.30 9.93
CA LYS A 180 -7.21 -1.45 9.77
C LYS A 180 -5.76 -1.09 10.08
N ALA A 181 -5.27 0.06 9.61
CA ALA A 181 -3.93 0.54 9.93
C ALA A 181 -3.75 0.77 11.43
N ALA A 182 -4.73 1.37 12.09
CA ALA A 182 -4.73 1.66 13.52
C ALA A 182 -4.76 0.41 14.43
N ALA A 183 -5.17 -0.74 13.91
CA ALA A 183 -5.22 -1.99 14.67
C ALA A 183 -3.84 -2.63 14.88
N PHE A 184 -2.79 -2.13 14.21
CA PHE A 184 -1.43 -2.65 14.36
C PHE A 184 -0.75 -2.09 15.61
N PRO A 185 -0.02 -2.92 16.39
CA PRO A 185 0.64 -2.45 17.62
C PRO A 185 1.70 -1.37 17.40
N ASP A 186 2.34 -1.34 16.23
CA ASP A 186 3.37 -0.37 15.85
C ASP A 186 2.80 0.83 15.07
N ALA A 187 1.47 0.90 14.88
CA ALA A 187 0.85 2.01 14.20
C ALA A 187 0.87 3.28 15.06
N PRO A 188 1.17 4.46 14.46
CA PRO A 188 1.05 5.72 15.16
C PRO A 188 -0.39 6.01 15.61
N SER A 189 -0.54 6.70 16.75
CA SER A 189 -1.87 7.03 17.31
C SER A 189 -2.76 7.85 16.35
N TYR A 190 -2.17 8.60 15.42
CA TYR A 190 -2.93 9.37 14.45
C TYR A 190 -3.77 8.53 13.48
N GLU A 191 -3.48 7.24 13.30
CA GLU A 191 -4.27 6.38 12.42
C GLU A 191 -5.72 6.23 12.93
N GLN A 192 -5.89 6.15 14.25
CA GLN A 192 -7.23 6.13 14.87
C GLN A 192 -7.97 7.43 14.61
N ARG A 193 -7.29 8.57 14.75
CA ARG A 193 -7.84 9.89 14.42
C ARG A 193 -8.24 9.99 12.96
N PHE A 194 -7.41 9.53 12.03
CA PHE A 194 -7.73 9.55 10.60
C PHE A 194 -8.93 8.68 10.25
N SER A 195 -9.09 7.53 10.91
CA SER A 195 -10.30 6.71 10.79
C SER A 195 -11.55 7.47 11.25
N ALA A 196 -11.50 8.08 12.44
CA ALA A 196 -12.63 8.83 13.00
C ALA A 196 -12.95 10.10 12.18
N TYR A 197 -11.93 10.82 11.71
CA TYR A 197 -12.11 11.98 10.83
C TYR A 197 -12.78 11.57 9.53
N ALA A 198 -12.31 10.53 8.85
CA ALA A 198 -12.92 10.05 7.62
C ALA A 198 -14.39 9.64 7.85
N LEU A 199 -14.68 8.90 8.93
CA LEU A 199 -16.03 8.48 9.26
C LEU A 199 -16.97 9.68 9.49
N SER A 200 -16.47 10.77 10.07
CA SER A 200 -17.27 11.98 10.31
C SER A 200 -17.78 12.67 9.04
N TYR A 201 -17.25 12.34 7.85
CA TYR A 201 -17.73 12.83 6.56
C TYR A 201 -18.71 11.88 5.86
N CYS A 202 -19.05 10.75 6.46
CA CYS A 202 -19.97 9.76 5.89
C CYS A 202 -21.41 10.07 6.32
N ASP A 203 -22.31 10.24 5.35
CA ASP A 203 -23.74 10.42 5.61
C ASP A 203 -24.33 9.13 6.20
N GLY A 204 -25.13 9.27 7.26
CA GLY A 204 -25.76 8.14 7.97
C GLY A 204 -24.85 7.44 8.99
N ARG A 205 -23.61 7.91 9.18
CA ARG A 205 -22.64 7.38 10.16
C ARG A 205 -22.27 8.40 11.24
N GLU A 206 -23.05 9.47 11.38
CA GLU A 206 -22.76 10.61 12.25
C GLU A 206 -22.64 10.22 13.72
N GLN A 207 -23.56 9.38 14.20
CA GLN A 207 -23.57 8.93 15.60
C GLN A 207 -22.31 8.13 15.94
N GLU A 208 -21.94 7.17 15.09
CA GLU A 208 -20.73 6.37 15.27
C GLU A 208 -19.45 7.24 15.18
N ALA A 209 -19.42 8.19 14.24
CA ALA A 209 -18.33 9.15 14.15
C ALA A 209 -18.20 10.00 15.41
N TYR A 210 -19.32 10.46 15.96
CA TYR A 210 -19.36 11.23 17.20
C TYR A 210 -18.80 10.41 18.36
N GLU A 211 -19.26 9.17 18.53
CA GLU A 211 -18.80 8.27 19.59
C GLU A 211 -17.30 8.01 19.51
N ARG A 212 -16.77 7.73 18.31
CA ARG A 212 -15.33 7.50 18.12
C ARG A 212 -14.50 8.76 18.40
N LEU A 213 -14.94 9.92 17.94
CA LEU A 213 -14.25 11.18 18.20
C LEU A 213 -14.34 11.58 19.67
N ARG A 214 -15.47 11.27 20.34
CA ARG A 214 -15.65 11.53 21.76
C ARG A 214 -14.75 10.65 22.61
N GLN A 215 -14.66 9.36 22.26
CA GLN A 215 -13.74 8.44 22.91
C GLN A 215 -12.30 8.97 22.84
N LEU A 216 -11.84 9.37 21.65
CA LEU A 216 -10.51 9.98 21.48
C LEU A 216 -10.35 11.27 22.30
N TYR A 217 -11.37 12.15 22.33
CA TYR A 217 -11.34 13.36 23.16
C TYR A 217 -11.15 13.07 24.65
N ASP A 218 -11.79 12.00 25.14
CA ASP A 218 -11.80 11.59 26.54
C ASP A 218 -10.49 10.88 26.95
N GLU A 219 -9.64 10.43 26.01
CA GLU A 219 -8.31 9.86 26.29
C GLU A 219 -7.31 10.89 26.84
N GLY A 220 -7.55 12.18 26.62
CA GLY A 220 -6.80 13.25 27.27
C GLY A 220 -6.37 14.39 26.35
N PRO A 221 -5.71 15.43 26.90
CA PRO A 221 -5.36 16.65 26.18
C PRO A 221 -4.55 16.45 24.89
N GLN A 222 -3.73 15.39 24.82
CA GLN A 222 -2.94 15.05 23.64
C GLN A 222 -3.77 14.74 22.40
N GLU A 223 -5.01 14.26 22.58
CA GLU A 223 -5.93 13.92 21.49
C GLU A 223 -6.85 15.08 21.10
N ARG A 224 -6.91 16.15 21.90
CA ARG A 224 -7.79 17.31 21.68
C ARG A 224 -7.24 18.26 20.62
N LEU A 225 -6.92 17.70 19.46
CA LEU A 225 -6.39 18.44 18.33
C LEU A 225 -7.49 19.33 17.70
N PRO A 226 -7.13 20.45 17.07
CA PRO A 226 -8.11 21.38 16.49
C PRO A 226 -9.10 20.73 15.52
N THR A 227 -8.63 19.81 14.68
CA THR A 227 -9.49 19.06 13.75
C THR A 227 -10.49 18.18 14.49
N LEU A 228 -10.06 17.49 15.55
CA LEU A 228 -10.95 16.64 16.35
C LEU A 228 -12.05 17.46 17.01
N ILE A 229 -11.68 18.55 17.69
CA ILE A 229 -12.64 19.46 18.34
C ILE A 229 -13.65 20.01 17.32
N THR A 230 -13.16 20.47 16.16
CA THR A 230 -14.01 21.03 15.10
C THR A 230 -15.00 20.00 14.58
N ARG A 231 -14.56 18.77 14.32
CA ARG A 231 -15.45 17.70 13.84
C ARG A 231 -16.44 17.26 14.92
N LEU A 232 -16.01 17.18 16.18
CA LEU A 232 -16.87 16.81 17.28
C LEU A 232 -18.00 17.83 17.49
N LYS A 233 -17.68 19.13 17.56
CA LYS A 233 -18.70 20.20 17.68
C LYS A 233 -19.68 20.22 16.51
N PHE A 234 -19.17 20.03 15.29
CA PHE A 234 -20.02 19.91 14.10
C PHE A 234 -21.03 18.76 14.25
N LEU A 235 -20.59 17.60 14.73
CA LEU A 235 -21.48 16.46 14.95
C LEU A 235 -22.43 16.69 16.13
N GLU A 236 -22.00 17.34 17.20
CA GLU A 236 -22.87 17.70 18.33
C GLU A 236 -24.04 18.59 17.90
N GLU A 237 -23.79 19.54 17.01
CA GLU A 237 -24.83 20.37 16.41
C GLU A 237 -25.73 19.54 15.48
N LYS A 238 -25.13 18.78 14.57
CA LYS A 238 -25.85 17.97 13.57
C LYS A 238 -26.76 16.91 14.21
N LEU A 239 -26.33 16.30 15.31
CA LEU A 239 -27.07 15.28 16.05
C LEU A 239 -28.00 15.86 17.12
N GLY A 240 -27.93 17.17 17.39
CA GLY A 240 -28.74 17.79 18.43
C GLY A 240 -28.35 17.38 19.85
N ILE A 241 -27.07 17.10 20.10
CA ILE A 241 -26.57 16.69 21.42
C ILE A 241 -26.90 17.79 22.46
N PRO A 242 -27.45 17.45 23.63
CA PRO A 242 -27.74 18.43 24.69
C PRO A 242 -26.50 19.22 25.12
N LYS A 243 -26.64 20.52 25.38
CA LYS A 243 -25.49 21.43 25.65
C LYS A 243 -24.64 21.00 26.85
N ASP A 244 -25.25 20.38 27.85
CA ASP A 244 -24.60 19.83 29.04
C ASP A 244 -23.74 18.58 28.76
N GLN A 245 -23.98 17.91 27.63
CA GLN A 245 -23.22 16.73 27.19
C GLN A 245 -22.13 17.06 26.18
N ARG A 246 -22.10 18.29 25.67
CA ARG A 246 -21.12 18.75 24.68
C ARG A 246 -19.76 19.01 25.29
N ILE A 247 -18.72 18.97 24.45
CA ILE A 247 -17.40 19.41 24.88
C ILE A 247 -17.38 20.93 25.16
N PRO A 248 -16.53 21.40 26.09
CA PRO A 248 -16.45 22.81 26.44
C PRO A 248 -16.07 23.71 25.25
N ASP A 249 -16.57 24.95 25.25
CA ASP A 249 -16.24 25.91 24.20
C ASP A 249 -14.82 26.46 24.26
N LYS A 250 -14.21 26.42 25.45
CA LYS A 250 -12.83 26.79 25.71
C LYS A 250 -12.15 25.64 26.45
N GLU A 251 -11.00 25.19 25.97
CA GLU A 251 -10.12 24.33 26.76
C GLU A 251 -9.64 25.12 27.98
N ARG A 252 -9.81 24.55 29.17
CA ARG A 252 -9.16 25.03 30.39
C ARG A 252 -7.80 24.40 30.53
#